data_AF-A0A1Y1YFQ2-F1
#
_entry.id   AF-A0A1Y1YFQ2-F1
#
_cell.length_a   1.000
_cell.length_b   1.000
_cell.length_c   1.000
_cell.angle_alpha   90.00
_cell.angle_beta   90.00
_cell.angle_gamma   90.00
#
_symmetry.space_group_name_H-M   'P 1'
#
loop_
_entity.id
_entity.type
_entity.pdbx_description
1 polymer ?
#
loop_
_entity_poly.entity_id
_entity_poly.type
_entity_poly.pdbx_seq_one_letter_code
_entity_poly.pdbx_strand_id
1 'polypeptide(L)'
;MDSGFTIKKSFISEESVEEIKRKKQEEWDRAYANAETKPPEEVYDSRPLFERLAEQRTLKEEALMEAAKFSNLIHRIDDDEFDFLKTLDDDERKKKLEVLKEEQEELERYRK
;
A
#
# COMPACT_ATOMS: atom_id res chain seq x y z
N MET A 1 18.50 12.68 -17.81
CA MET A 1 17.51 13.19 -16.83
C MET A 1 17.60 12.30 -15.61
N ASP A 2 18.64 12.48 -14.80
CA ASP A 2 18.82 11.76 -13.54
C ASP A 2 18.15 12.58 -12.43
N SER A 3 16.92 12.22 -12.09
CA SER A 3 16.26 12.69 -10.87
C SER A 3 16.94 12.03 -9.67
N GLY A 4 18.06 12.61 -9.26
CA GLY A 4 18.80 12.22 -8.07
C GLY A 4 17.90 12.25 -6.83
N PHE A 5 17.96 11.16 -6.06
CA PHE A 5 17.34 10.98 -4.76
C PHE A 5 17.53 12.22 -3.87
N THR A 6 16.53 13.10 -3.83
CA THR A 6 16.53 14.28 -2.97
C THR A 6 16.19 13.83 -1.56
N ILE A 7 17.21 13.43 -0.82
CA ILE A 7 17.12 13.34 0.64
C ILE A 7 16.78 14.74 1.10
N LYS A 8 15.55 14.96 1.58
CA LYS A 8 15.24 16.14 2.39
C LYS A 8 16.04 16.01 3.68
N LYS A 9 17.30 16.42 3.61
CA LYS A 9 18.24 16.57 4.71
C LYS A 9 17.79 17.80 5.50
N SER A 10 16.75 17.63 6.31
CA SER A 10 16.55 18.50 7.47
C SER A 10 17.64 18.17 8.49
N PHE A 11 18.87 18.55 8.17
CA PHE A 11 19.95 18.58 9.15
C PHE A 11 19.58 19.65 10.18
N ILE A 12 19.43 19.22 11.43
CA ILE A 12 19.16 20.10 12.55
C ILE A 12 20.51 20.41 13.19
N SER A 13 20.78 21.68 13.47
CA SER A 13 22.01 22.08 14.18
C SER A 13 21.95 21.61 15.63
N GLU A 14 23.11 21.38 16.24
CA GLU A 14 23.21 20.98 17.65
C GLU A 14 22.50 21.98 18.57
N GLU A 15 22.68 23.28 18.34
CA GLU A 15 21.99 24.36 19.04
C GLU A 15 20.46 24.24 18.98
N SER A 16 19.91 23.87 17.81
CA SER A 16 18.46 23.68 17.67
C SER A 16 17.96 22.49 18.49
N VAL A 17 18.77 21.42 18.60
CA VAL A 17 18.43 20.26 19.44
C VAL A 17 18.45 20.63 20.92
N GLU A 18 19.43 21.42 21.35
CA GLU A 18 19.54 21.90 22.73
C GLU A 18 18.37 22.84 23.09
N GLU A 19 17.98 23.74 22.20
CA GLU A 19 16.84 24.63 22.42
C GLU A 19 15.53 23.84 22.56
N ILE A 20 15.33 22.80 21.73
CA ILE A 20 14.17 21.91 21.82
C ILE A 20 14.17 21.15 23.16
N LYS A 21 15.32 20.60 23.57
CA LYS A 21 15.45 19.92 24.87
C LYS A 21 15.14 20.87 26.03
N ARG A 22 15.63 22.10 25.98
CA ARG A 22 15.35 23.13 27.00
C ARG A 22 13.86 23.46 27.07
N LYS A 23 13.21 23.73 25.94
CA LYS A 23 11.77 24.01 25.88
C LYS A 23 10.94 22.84 26.43
N LYS A 24 11.30 21.61 26.06
CA LYS A 24 10.67 20.41 26.61
C LYS A 24 10.83 20.37 28.13
N GLN A 25 12.04 20.58 28.65
CA GLN A 25 12.27 20.59 30.10
C GLN A 25 11.45 21.69 30.79
N GLU A 26 11.41 22.91 30.26
CA GLU A 26 10.61 24.01 30.80
C GLU A 26 9.11 23.71 30.81
N GLU A 27 8.59 23.08 29.76
CA GLU A 27 7.19 22.63 29.68
C GLU A 27 6.89 21.55 30.72
N TRP A 28 7.80 20.60 30.89
CA TRP A 28 7.71 19.55 31.90
C TRP A 28 7.76 20.15 33.31
N ASP A 29 8.73 21.02 33.59
CA ASP A 29 8.86 21.71 34.87
C ASP A 29 7.60 22.53 35.19
N ARG A 30 7.02 23.19 34.17
CA ARG A 30 5.75 23.93 34.31
C ARG A 30 4.56 23.00 34.57
N ALA A 31 4.44 21.90 33.83
CA ALA A 31 3.35 20.94 33.97
C ALA A 31 3.38 20.23 35.32
N TYR A 32 4.57 19.97 35.86
CA TYR A 32 4.79 19.29 37.12
C TYR A 32 5.06 20.23 38.32
N ALA A 33 5.10 21.55 38.12
CA ALA A 33 5.34 22.53 39.19
C ALA A 33 4.36 22.41 40.38
N ASN A 34 3.13 21.97 40.12
CA ASN A 34 2.08 21.78 41.13
C ASN A 34 1.67 20.31 41.30
N ALA A 35 2.34 19.37 40.63
CA ALA A 35 2.04 17.95 40.71
C ALA A 35 2.91 17.30 41.81
N GLU A 36 2.33 16.45 42.65
CA GLU A 36 3.06 15.69 43.69
C GLU A 36 3.91 14.55 43.10
N THR A 37 3.73 14.24 41.82
CA THR A 37 4.41 13.16 41.12
C THR A 37 5.62 13.67 40.34
N LYS A 38 6.69 12.88 40.28
CA LYS A 38 7.85 13.20 39.44
C LYS A 38 7.52 12.91 37.96
N PRO A 39 8.14 13.65 37.03
CA PRO A 39 8.16 13.27 35.62
C PRO A 39 8.51 11.78 35.44
N PRO A 40 7.80 11.02 34.59
CA PRO A 40 8.24 9.69 34.18
C PRO A 40 9.64 9.76 33.60
N GLU A 41 10.52 8.89 34.08
CA GLU A 41 11.86 8.72 33.54
C GLU A 41 11.75 8.16 32.11
N GLU A 42 12.48 8.74 31.16
CA GLU A 42 12.48 8.25 29.79
C GLU A 42 12.98 6.80 29.79
N VAL A 43 12.11 5.85 29.42
CA VAL A 43 12.47 4.43 29.37
C VAL A 43 13.54 4.24 28.31
N TYR A 44 14.77 4.02 28.77
CA TYR A 44 15.89 3.74 27.89
C TYR A 44 15.71 2.38 27.23
N ASP A 45 15.60 2.37 25.91
CA ASP A 45 15.57 1.12 25.14
C ASP A 45 16.97 0.51 25.12
N SER A 46 17.15 -0.58 25.87
CA SER A 46 18.42 -1.29 25.98
C SER A 46 18.78 -2.09 24.73
N ARG A 47 17.89 -2.18 23.73
CA ARG A 47 18.14 -2.94 22.50
C ARG A 47 19.20 -2.24 21.62
N PRO A 48 20.05 -3.02 20.94
CA PRO A 48 20.95 -2.50 19.92
C PRO A 48 20.20 -1.68 18.84
N LEU A 49 20.86 -0.65 18.33
CA LEU A 49 20.32 0.17 17.24
C LEU A 49 19.91 -0.67 16.01
N PHE A 50 20.64 -1.75 15.74
CA PHE A 50 20.34 -2.68 14.66
C PHE A 50 18.95 -3.32 14.81
N GLU A 51 18.60 -3.80 16.00
CA GLU A 51 17.30 -4.45 16.26
C GLU A 51 16.16 -3.44 16.07
N ARG A 52 16.33 -2.21 16.58
CA ARG A 52 15.34 -1.14 16.43
C ARG A 52 15.10 -0.77 14.96
N LEU A 53 16.17 -0.68 14.16
CA LEU A 53 16.07 -0.37 12.73
C LEU A 53 15.49 -1.53 11.94
N ALA A 54 15.82 -2.78 12.31
CA ALA A 54 15.26 -3.97 11.70
C ALA A 54 13.74 -4.03 11.92
N GLU A 55 13.27 -3.81 13.16
CA GLU A 55 11.84 -3.75 13.48
C GLU A 55 11.09 -2.65 12.71
N GLN A 56 11.69 -1.46 12.61
CA GLN A 56 11.09 -0.39 11.81
C GLN A 56 11.01 -0.74 10.32
N ARG A 57 11.99 -1.47 9.80
CA ARG A 57 11.98 -1.94 8.42
C ARG A 57 10.91 -3.00 8.24
N THR A 58 10.84 -4.02 9.08
CA THR A 58 9.85 -5.09 8.97
C THR A 58 8.44 -4.53 9.09
N LEU A 59 8.19 -3.61 10.02
CA LEU A 59 6.88 -2.96 10.17
C LEU A 59 6.47 -2.20 8.90
N LYS A 60 7.40 -1.48 8.26
CA LYS A 60 7.14 -0.78 6.99
C LYS A 60 6.86 -1.77 5.85
N GLU A 61 7.60 -2.87 5.81
CA GLU A 61 7.44 -3.92 4.81
C GLU A 61 6.10 -4.64 4.97
N GLU A 62 5.69 -4.96 6.20
CA GLU A 62 4.38 -5.50 6.54
C GLU A 62 3.25 -4.55 6.18
N ALA A 63 3.37 -3.26 6.51
CA ALA A 63 2.37 -2.25 6.15
C ALA A 63 2.23 -2.10 4.63
N LEU A 64 3.33 -2.17 3.88
CA LEU A 64 3.30 -2.16 2.41
C LEU A 64 2.65 -3.42 1.85
N MET A 65 2.98 -4.60 2.39
CA MET A 65 2.36 -5.86 1.99
C MET A 65 0.86 -5.86 2.29
N GLU A 66 0.43 -5.35 3.43
CA GLU A 66 -0.98 -5.24 3.78
C GLU A 66 -1.73 -4.26 2.88
N ALA A 67 -1.15 -3.09 2.60
CA ALA A 67 -1.73 -2.12 1.67
C ALA A 67 -1.83 -2.68 0.23
N ALA A 68 -0.83 -3.43 -0.21
CA ALA A 68 -0.82 -4.08 -1.52
C ALA A 68 -1.64 -5.37 -1.57
N LYS A 69 -2.02 -5.95 -0.42
CA LYS A 69 -2.69 -7.26 -0.33
C LYS A 69 -3.96 -7.32 -1.19
N PHE A 70 -4.80 -6.31 -1.11
CA PHE A 70 -6.04 -6.26 -1.90
C PHE A 70 -5.78 -5.99 -3.39
N SER A 71 -4.77 -5.18 -3.71
CA SER A 71 -4.36 -4.95 -5.11
C SER A 71 -3.80 -6.20 -5.76
N ASN A 72 -3.09 -7.05 -5.00
CA ASN A 72 -2.54 -8.31 -5.51
C ASN A 72 -3.62 -9.39 -5.64
N LEU A 73 -4.64 -9.36 -4.79
CA LEU A 73 -5.73 -10.34 -4.81
C LEU A 73 -6.74 -10.07 -5.94
N ILE A 74 -6.90 -8.80 -6.33
CA ILE A 74 -7.89 -8.38 -7.32
C ILE A 74 -7.15 -7.93 -8.58
N HIS A 75 -7.15 -8.80 -9.60
CA HIS A 75 -6.70 -8.41 -10.93
C HIS A 75 -7.65 -7.34 -11.49
N ARG A 76 -7.09 -6.22 -11.90
CA ARG A 76 -7.85 -5.14 -12.54
C ARG A 76 -7.71 -5.31 -14.04
N ILE A 77 -8.83 -5.59 -14.70
CA ILE A 77 -8.90 -5.67 -16.17
C ILE A 77 -8.55 -4.28 -16.72
N ASP A 78 -7.56 -4.22 -17.60
CA ASP A 78 -7.21 -3.01 -18.34
C ASP A 78 -8.11 -2.83 -19.59
N ASP A 79 -8.06 -1.65 -20.21
CA ASP A 79 -8.94 -1.33 -21.33
C ASP A 79 -8.70 -2.27 -22.53
N ASP A 80 -7.45 -2.68 -22.75
CA ASP A 80 -7.05 -3.58 -23.83
C ASP A 80 -7.56 -5.03 -23.58
N GLU A 81 -7.44 -5.52 -22.34
CA GLU A 81 -7.97 -6.83 -21.92
C GLU A 81 -9.49 -6.86 -21.99
N PHE A 82 -10.17 -5.76 -21.66
CA PHE A 82 -11.61 -5.64 -21.81
C PHE A 82 -12.04 -5.75 -23.28
N ASP A 83 -11.38 -5.04 -24.19
CA ASP A 83 -11.67 -5.10 -25.62
C ASP A 83 -11.40 -6.51 -26.18
N PHE A 84 -10.33 -7.16 -25.73
CA PHE A 84 -10.05 -8.55 -26.07
C PHE A 84 -11.17 -9.49 -25.62
N LEU A 85 -11.59 -9.43 -24.36
CA LEU A 85 -12.68 -10.27 -23.83
C LEU A 85 -14.00 -10.03 -24.57
N LYS A 86 -14.28 -8.79 -24.95
CA LYS A 86 -15.48 -8.44 -25.73
C LYS A 86 -15.47 -9.05 -27.13
N THR A 87 -14.33 -9.01 -27.82
CA THR A 87 -14.21 -9.63 -29.15
C THR A 87 -14.37 -11.15 -29.10
N LEU A 88 -13.82 -11.80 -28.08
CA LEU A 88 -14.01 -13.24 -27.86
C LEU A 88 -15.47 -13.59 -27.60
N ASP A 89 -16.18 -12.83 -26.75
CA ASP A 89 -17.61 -13.07 -26.47
C ASP A 89 -18.46 -12.93 -27.74
N ASP A 90 -18.20 -11.90 -28.54
CA ASP A 90 -18.88 -11.70 -29.82
C ASP A 90 -18.65 -12.86 -30.81
N ASP A 91 -17.43 -13.38 -30.87
CA ASP A 91 -17.10 -14.51 -31.74
C ASP A 91 -17.69 -15.83 -31.23
N GLU A 92 -17.73 -16.04 -29.91
CA GLU A 92 -18.39 -17.19 -29.32
C GLU A 92 -19.90 -17.18 -29.59
N ARG A 93 -20.53 -16.00 -29.49
CA ARG A 93 -21.94 -15.80 -29.82
C ARG A 93 -22.23 -16.06 -31.30
N LYS A 94 -21.38 -15.59 -32.22
CA LYS A 94 -21.52 -15.88 -33.66
C LYS A 94 -21.45 -17.37 -33.94
N LYS A 95 -20.46 -18.08 -33.39
CA LYS A 95 -20.33 -19.53 -33.55
C LYS A 95 -21.55 -20.27 -33.04
N LYS A 96 -22.08 -19.90 -31.87
CA LYS A 96 -23.32 -20.49 -31.33
C LYS A 96 -24.51 -20.27 -32.27
N LEU A 97 -24.63 -19.08 -32.86
CA LEU A 97 -25.68 -18.79 -33.83
C LEU A 97 -25.53 -19.58 -35.13
N GLU A 98 -24.30 -19.74 -35.63
CA GLU A 98 -24.01 -20.56 -36.82
C GLU A 98 -24.38 -22.02 -36.58
N VAL A 99 -23.96 -22.60 -35.45
CA VAL A 99 -24.32 -23.98 -35.07
C VAL A 99 -25.84 -24.17 -34.98
N LEU A 100 -26.55 -23.26 -34.30
CA LEU A 100 -28.02 -23.33 -34.21
C LEU A 100 -28.69 -23.26 -35.58
N LYS A 101 -28.15 -22.44 -36.49
CA LYS A 101 -28.64 -22.33 -37.85
C LYS A 101 -28.39 -23.61 -38.65
N GLU A 102 -27.19 -24.17 -38.57
CA GLU A 102 -26.84 -25.44 -39.21
C GLU A 102 -27.71 -26.59 -38.69
N GLU A 103 -27.91 -26.68 -37.37
CA GLU A 103 -28.79 -27.66 -36.74
C GLU A 103 -30.24 -27.53 -37.24
N GLN A 104 -30.76 -26.30 -37.36
CA GLN A 104 -32.10 -26.07 -37.89
C GLN A 104 -32.21 -26.50 -39.36
N GLU A 105 -31.22 -26.16 -40.19
CA GLU A 105 -31.20 -26.56 -41.60
C GLU A 105 -31.15 -28.09 -41.76
N GLU A 106 -30.37 -28.80 -40.94
CA GLU A 106 -30.33 -30.27 -40.96
C GLU A 106 -31.65 -30.90 -40.49
N LEU A 107 -32.30 -30.34 -39.47
CA LEU A 107 -33.62 -30.80 -39.02
C LEU A 107 -34.68 -30.59 -40.11
N GLU A 108 -34.65 -29.47 -40.83
CA GLU A 108 -35.55 -29.21 -41.96
C GLU A 108 -35.27 -30.16 -43.13
N ARG A 109 -33.99 -30.45 -43.42
CA ARG A 109 -33.59 -31.48 -44.41
C ARG A 109 -34.11 -32.86 -44.04
N TYR A 110 -34.01 -33.28 -42.77
CA TYR A 110 -34.50 -34.58 -42.29
C TYR A 110 -36.03 -34.71 -42.32
N ARG A 111 -36.75 -33.60 -42.13
CA ARG A 111 -38.22 -33.59 -42.13
C ARG A 111 -38.84 -33.67 -43.54
N LYS A 112 -38.05 -33.48 -44.59
CA LYS A 112 -38.50 -33.48 -45.99
C LYS A 112 -38.28 -34.84 -46.64
#